data_AF-A0AAN8IVI8-F1
#
_entry.id   AF-A0AAN8IVI8-F1
#
_cell.length_a   1.000
_cell.length_b   1.000
_cell.length_c   1.000
_cell.angle_alpha   90.00
_cell.angle_beta   90.00
_cell.angle_gamma   90.00
#
_symmetry.space_group_name_H-M   'P 1'
#
loop_
_entity.id
_entity.type
_entity.pdbx_description
1 polymer ?
#
loop_
_entity_poly.entity_id
_entity_poly.type
_entity_poly.pdbx_seq_one_letter_code
_entity_poly.pdbx_strand_id
1 'polypeptide(L)' 'MIFACPGIYREVDMAILLNCDALVLSTGTFSWWSGFLNIKSEQTIYYDGWPRPGSDLMKMVNKTELYPKSWIPLL' A
#
# COMPACT_ATOMS: atom_id res chain seq x y z
N MET A 1 -16.66 13.01 2.90
CA MET A 1 -15.86 14.25 2.83
C MET A 1 -15.01 14.18 1.58
N ILE A 2 -14.93 15.24 0.77
CA ILE A 2 -14.11 15.25 -0.45
C ILE A 2 -12.81 15.98 -0.12
N PHE A 3 -11.69 15.27 -0.16
CA PHE A 3 -10.36 15.83 -0.02
C PHE A 3 -9.74 15.99 -1.40
N ALA A 4 -9.17 17.16 -1.70
CA ALA A 4 -8.42 17.42 -2.92
C ALA A 4 -7.10 18.12 -2.55
N CYS A 5 -5.98 17.46 -2.85
CA CYS A 5 -4.63 17.99 -2.67
C CYS A 5 -3.93 18.00 -4.04
N PRO A 6 -3.18 19.06 -4.40
CA PRO A 6 -2.39 19.10 -5.64
C PRO A 6 -1.17 18.15 -5.64
N GLY A 7 -1.00 17.28 -4.63
CA GLY A 7 0.05 16.25 -4.56
C GLY A 7 1.45 16.77 -4.21
N ILE A 8 1.54 17.93 -3.55
CA ILE A 8 2.84 18.58 -3.23
C ILE A 8 3.49 17.95 -1.97
N TYR A 9 2.68 17.48 -1.03
CA TYR A 9 3.13 17.02 0.29
C TYR A 9 2.67 15.58 0.55
N ARG A 10 3.63 14.65 0.66
CA ARG A 10 3.35 13.20 0.76
C ARG A 10 2.60 12.83 2.03
N GLU A 11 2.86 13.58 3.10
CA GLU A 11 2.17 13.45 4.38
C GLU A 11 0.67 13.79 4.29
N VAL A 12 0.30 14.73 3.42
CA VAL A 12 -1.10 15.06 3.16
C VAL A 12 -1.77 13.95 2.36
N ASP A 13 -1.09 13.41 1.34
CA ASP A 13 -1.60 12.27 0.57
C ASP A 13 -1.83 11.05 1.48
N MET A 14 -0.87 10.74 2.35
CA MET A 14 -1.01 9.68 3.34
C MET A 14 -2.18 9.95 4.31
N ALA A 15 -2.35 11.16 4.81
CA ALA A 15 -3.48 11.52 5.67
C ALA A 15 -4.85 11.35 4.97
N ILE A 16 -4.92 11.64 3.66
CA ILE A 16 -6.12 11.38 2.85
C ILE A 16 -6.40 9.88 2.77
N LEU A 17 -5.39 9.06 2.47
CA LEU A 17 -5.53 7.60 2.40
C LEU A 17 -5.98 6.99 3.73
N LEU A 18 -5.55 7.53 4.87
CA LEU A 18 -6.01 7.09 6.20
C LEU A 18 -7.51 7.33 6.47
N ASN A 19 -8.19 8.10 5.63
CA ASN A 19 -9.62 8.39 5.73
C ASN A 19 -10.47 7.66 4.67
N CYS A 20 -9.86 6.81 3.85
CA CYS A 20 -10.59 6.00 2.86
C CYS A 20 -11.10 4.68 3.47
N ASP A 21 -12.28 4.24 3.04
CA ASP A 21 -12.88 2.96 3.46
C ASP A 21 -12.29 1.76 2.69
N ALA A 22 -11.67 2.00 1.53
CA ALA A 22 -10.93 1.02 0.75
C ALA A 22 -9.67 1.65 0.15
N LEU A 23 -8.61 0.85 0.03
CA LEU A 23 -7.30 1.27 -0.45
C LEU A 23 -6.81 0.38 -1.58
N VAL A 24 -6.32 0.99 -2.67
CA VAL A 24 -5.58 0.33 -3.74
C VAL A 24 -4.19 0.93 -3.81
N LEU A 25 -3.16 0.10 -3.59
CA LEU A 25 -1.82 0.56 -3.24
C LEU A 25 -0.76 -0.05 -4.16
N SER A 26 0.13 0.81 -4.65
CA SER A 26 1.39 0.36 -5.26
C SER A 26 2.38 -0.12 -4.20
N THR A 27 3.40 -0.87 -4.61
CA THR A 27 4.50 -1.25 -3.72
C THR A 27 5.41 -0.05 -3.43
N GLY A 28 5.39 0.44 -2.19
CA GLY A 28 6.23 1.55 -1.74
C GLY A 28 5.99 1.90 -0.28
N THR A 29 6.94 2.61 0.34
CA THR A 29 6.92 2.90 1.79
C THR A 29 5.66 3.65 2.23
N PHE A 30 5.29 4.74 1.54
CA PHE A 30 4.09 5.52 1.89
C PHE A 30 2.80 4.72 1.73
N SER A 31 2.67 3.99 0.61
CA SER A 31 1.52 3.12 0.36
C SER A 31 1.40 2.06 1.46
N TRP A 32 2.51 1.39 1.81
CA TRP A 32 2.54 0.37 2.84
C TRP A 32 2.11 0.92 4.20
N TRP A 33 2.68 2.05 4.65
CA TRP A 33 2.28 2.66 5.91
C TRP A 33 0.85 3.18 5.91
N SER A 34 0.36 3.68 4.78
CA SER A 34 -1.04 4.11 4.64
C SER A 34 -2.00 2.94 4.83
N GLY A 35 -1.73 1.79 4.21
CA GLY A 35 -2.52 0.59 4.39
C GLY A 35 -2.42 0.01 5.81
N PHE A 36 -1.24 0.07 6.42
CA PHE A 36 -0.99 -0.50 7.75
C PHE A 36 -1.63 0.33 8.87
N LEU A 37 -1.57 1.65 8.77
CA LEU A 37 -2.10 2.58 9.78
C LEU A 37 -3.59 2.85 9.58
N ASN A 38 -4.18 2.57 8.40
CA ASN A 38 -5.61 2.72 8.18
C ASN A 38 -6.39 1.56 8.82
N ILE A 39 -6.69 1.71 10.11
CA ILE A 39 -7.49 0.76 10.90
C ILE A 39 -8.98 0.72 10.50
N LYS A 40 -9.45 1.64 9.65
CA LYS A 40 -10.86 1.75 9.23
C LYS A 40 -11.12 1.08 7.90
N SER A 41 -10.10 0.92 7.07
CA SER A 41 -10.20 0.32 5.74
C SER A 41 -10.78 -1.09 5.84
N GLU A 42 -11.88 -1.34 5.14
CA GLU A 42 -12.47 -2.68 5.03
C GLU A 42 -11.66 -3.55 4.06
N GLN A 43 -11.01 -2.92 3.08
CA GLN A 43 -10.29 -3.60 2.00
C GLN A 43 -9.00 -2.85 1.66
N THR A 44 -7.86 -3.52 1.91
CA THR A 44 -6.56 -3.02 1.49
C THR A 44 -5.99 -3.93 0.42
N ILE A 45 -5.90 -3.40 -0.80
CA ILE A 45 -5.46 -4.10 -2.00
C ILE A 45 -4.05 -3.61 -2.35
N TYR A 46 -3.12 -4.52 -2.62
CA TYR A 46 -1.74 -4.18 -2.98
C TYR A 46 -1.29 -4.86 -4.27
N TYR A 47 -0.38 -4.21 -5.00
CA TYR A 47 0.27 -4.80 -6.17
C TYR A 47 1.25 -5.93 -5.77
N ASP A 48 1.00 -7.16 -6.22
CA ASP A 48 1.81 -8.36 -5.89
C ASP A 48 2.91 -8.68 -6.93
N GLY A 49 3.03 -7.87 -7.99
CA GLY A 49 4.08 -8.03 -8.99
C GLY A 49 5.49 -7.60 -8.55
N TRP A 50 5.67 -7.27 -7.26
CA TRP A 50 6.96 -6.89 -6.67
C TRP A 50 7.50 -7.97 -5.70
N PRO A 51 8.80 -8.25 -5.68
CA PRO A 51 9.82 -7.77 -6.62
C PRO A 51 9.63 -8.36 -8.00
N ARG A 52 10.26 -7.73 -9.00
CA ARG A 52 10.25 -8.20 -10.38
C ARG A 52 10.66 -9.69 -10.44
N PRO A 53 9.89 -10.56 -11.10
CA PRO A 53 10.25 -11.97 -11.24
C PRO A 53 11.66 -12.16 -11.82
N GLY A 54 12.47 -13.00 -11.17
CA GLY A 54 13.84 -13.28 -11.59
C GLY A 54 14.88 -12.23 -11.22
N SER A 55 14.48 -11.11 -10.61
CA SER A 55 15.44 -10.12 -10.07
C SER A 55 16.20 -10.68 -8.88
N ASP A 56 17.40 -10.16 -8.62
CA ASP A 56 18.16 -10.53 -7.41
C ASP A 56 17.42 -10.13 -6.14
N LEU A 57 16.66 -9.04 -6.18
CA LEU A 57 15.82 -8.60 -5.07
C LEU A 57 14.78 -9.66 -4.68
N MET A 58 14.22 -10.39 -5.65
CA MET A 58 13.29 -11.50 -5.38
C MET A 58 13.94 -12.61 -4.53
N LYS A 59 15.25 -12.82 -4.67
CA LYS A 59 16.01 -13.82 -3.89
C LYS A 59 16.36 -13.32 -2.49
N MET A 60 16.27 -12.01 -2.27
CA MET A 60 16.70 -11.34 -1.04
C MET A 60 15.54 -11.02 -0.08
N VAL A 61 14.28 -11.14 -0.52
CA VAL A 61 13.11 -10.77 0.30
C VAL A 61 12.16 -11.95 0.47
N ASN A 62 11.60 -12.08 1.67
CA ASN A 62 10.49 -12.99 1.91
C ASN A 62 9.15 -12.28 1.66
N LYS A 63 8.50 -12.59 0.55
CA LYS A 63 7.22 -11.97 0.16
C LYS A 63 6.10 -12.24 1.16
N THR A 64 6.14 -13.37 1.86
CA THR A 64 5.07 -13.73 2.82
C THR A 64 5.10 -12.87 4.09
N GLU A 65 6.20 -12.16 4.34
CA GLU A 65 6.39 -11.31 5.52
C GLU A 65 6.18 -9.82 5.21
N LEU A 66 6.12 -9.46 3.93
CA LEU A 66 6.04 -8.07 3.52
C LEU A 66 4.66 -7.46 3.76
N TYR A 67 3.57 -8.21 3.53
CA TYR A 67 2.21 -7.71 3.64
C TYR A 67 1.39 -8.48 4.67
N PRO A 68 0.51 -7.82 5.44
CA PRO A 68 -0.43 -8.50 6.31
C PRO A 68 -1.31 -9.49 5.55
N LYS A 69 -1.58 -10.66 6.13
CA LYS A 69 -2.42 -11.71 5.51
C LYS A 69 -3.87 -11.29 5.24
N SER A 70 -4.35 -10.23 5.90
CA SER A 70 -5.67 -9.66 5.68
C SER A 70 -5.76 -8.83 4.40
N TRP A 71 -4.63 -8.47 3.78
CA TRP A 71 -4.62 -7.67 2.57
C TRP A 71 -4.80 -8.53 1.33
N ILE A 72 -5.38 -7.93 0.30
CA ILE A 72 -5.78 -8.60 -0.94
C ILE A 72 -4.71 -8.32 -2.01
N PRO A 73 -4.06 -9.35 -2.58
CA PRO A 73 -3.12 -9.14 -3.69
C PRO A 73 -3.85 -8.83 -5.00
N LEU A 74 -3.28 -7.93 -5.81
CA LEU A 74 -3.70 -7.57 -7.16
C LEU A 74 -2.55 -7.79 -8.15
N LEU A 75 -2.82 -8.51 -9.23
CA LEU A 75 -1.87 -8.83 -10.32
C LEU A 75 -1.98 -7.83 -11.47
#